data_AF-A0A9Q3HVG2-F1
#
_entry.id   AF-A0A9Q3HVG2-F1
#
_cell.length_a   1.000
_cell.length_b   1.000
_cell.length_c   1.000
_cell.angle_alpha   90.00
_cell.angle_beta   90.00
_cell.angle_gamma   90.00
#
_symmetry.space_group_name_H-M   'P 1'
#
loop_
_entity.id
_entity.type
_entity.pdbx_description
1 polymer ?
#
loop_
_entity_poly.entity_id
_entity_poly.type
_entity_poly.pdbx_seq_one_letter_code
_entity_poly.pdbx_strand_id
1 'polypeptide(L)'
;MECLCLFWALEQLDYFLEGCLFEVIKDCTAVKSLLNMKTPNRHMLRWQIAIQEYKGNMTIVHKDGNINKNADGLRIWPLQNNIDNPEYFPEEASP
;
A
#
# COMPACT_ATOMS: atom_id res chain seq x y z
N MET A 1 -0.64 7.75 0.60
CA MET A 1 -0.36 7.04 -0.68
C MET A 1 0.47 5.76 -0.52
N GLU A 2 1.45 5.65 0.37
CA GLU A 2 2.38 4.48 0.43
C GLU A 2 1.75 3.16 0.88
N CYS A 3 0.89 3.23 1.90
CA CYS A 3 0.12 2.09 2.37
C CYS A 3 -0.86 1.63 1.29
N LEU A 4 -1.61 2.56 0.68
CA LEU A 4 -2.56 2.25 -0.39
C LEU A 4 -1.90 1.56 -1.58
N CYS A 5 -0.72 2.04 -1.99
CA CYS A 5 0.06 1.41 -3.05
C CYS A 5 0.53 -0.01 -2.68
N LEU A 6 0.70 -0.33 -1.38
CA LEU A 6 0.93 -1.72 -0.95
C LEU A 6 -0.30 -2.57 -1.21
N PHE A 7 -1.45 -2.12 -0.71
CA PHE A 7 -2.70 -2.85 -0.82
C PHE A 7 -3.06 -3.12 -2.27
N TRP A 8 -2.94 -2.09 -3.11
CA TRP A 8 -3.17 -2.22 -4.53
C TRP A 8 -2.22 -3.23 -5.19
N ALA A 9 -0.92 -3.18 -4.87
CA ALA A 9 0.04 -4.16 -5.40
C ALA A 9 -0.26 -5.59 -4.93
N LEU A 10 -0.65 -5.78 -3.67
CA LEU A 10 -1.05 -7.09 -3.15
C LEU A 10 -2.31 -7.62 -3.83
N GLU A 11 -3.31 -6.76 -4.06
CA GLU A 11 -4.56 -7.11 -4.74
C GLU A 11 -4.34 -7.50 -6.20
N GLN A 12 -3.47 -6.79 -6.92
CA GLN A 12 -3.13 -7.13 -8.31
C GLN A 12 -2.30 -8.41 -8.44
N LEU A 13 -1.49 -8.72 -7.42
CA LEU A 13 -0.58 -9.86 -7.43
C LEU A 13 -1.13 -11.07 -6.68
N ASP A 14 -2.35 -11.00 -6.14
CA ASP A 14 -2.94 -12.02 -5.25
C ASP A 14 -2.77 -13.45 -5.80
N TYR A 15 -3.16 -13.65 -7.07
CA TYR A 15 -3.00 -14.92 -7.78
C TYR A 15 -1.57 -15.50 -7.83
N PHE A 16 -0.55 -14.64 -7.74
CA PHE A 16 0.86 -15.04 -7.74
C PHE A 16 1.44 -15.19 -6.33
N LEU A 17 0.80 -14.58 -5.33
CA LEU A 17 1.25 -14.58 -3.94
C LEU A 17 0.68 -15.76 -3.16
N GLU A 18 -0.44 -16.33 -3.61
CA GLU A 18 -1.04 -17.51 -3.00
C GLU A 18 -0.04 -18.69 -2.97
N GLY A 19 0.28 -19.16 -1.76
CA GLY A 19 1.22 -20.27 -1.53
C GLY A 19 2.72 -19.94 -1.68
N CYS A 20 3.09 -18.73 -2.05
CA CYS A 20 4.50 -18.32 -2.17
C CYS A 20 4.99 -17.54 -0.96
N LEU A 21 6.26 -17.72 -0.60
CA LEU A 21 6.95 -16.86 0.37
C LEU A 21 7.50 -15.64 -0.36
N PHE A 22 7.16 -14.43 0.10
CA PHE A 22 7.58 -13.21 -0.57
C PHE A 22 7.99 -12.12 0.41
N GLU A 23 8.84 -11.22 -0.07
CA GLU A 23 9.35 -10.09 0.71
C GLU A 23 8.81 -8.77 0.14
N VAL A 24 8.18 -8.00 1.01
CA VAL A 24 7.69 -6.66 0.69
C VAL A 24 8.70 -5.66 1.22
N ILE A 25 9.44 -5.04 0.30
CA ILE A 25 10.40 -3.98 0.59
C ILE A 25 9.70 -2.63 0.47
N LYS A 26 9.62 -1.87 1.56
CA LYS A 26 9.04 -0.52 1.57
C LYS A 26 9.84 0.47 2.39
N ASP A 27 9.77 1.73 2.02
CA ASP A 27 10.33 2.89 2.71
C ASP A 27 9.37 3.57 3.68
N CYS A 28 8.20 2.96 3.91
CA CYS A 28 7.16 3.51 4.77
C CYS A 28 7.05 2.78 6.10
N THR A 29 7.24 3.49 7.22
CA THR A 29 6.99 2.97 8.58
C THR A 29 5.50 2.83 8.90
N ALA A 30 4.62 3.53 8.17
CA ALA A 30 3.18 3.53 8.43
C ALA A 30 2.54 2.15 8.18
N VAL A 31 3.11 1.31 7.31
CA VAL A 31 2.64 -0.08 7.11
C VAL A 31 2.88 -0.93 8.35
N LYS A 32 4.08 -0.83 8.95
CA LYS A 32 4.37 -1.50 10.24
C LYS A 32 3.44 -0.99 11.33
N SER A 33 3.18 0.32 11.37
CA SER A 33 2.26 0.90 12.33
C SER A 33 0.83 0.41 12.12
N LEU A 34 0.37 0.33 10.86
CA LEU A 34 -0.96 -0.17 10.48
C LEU A 34 -1.17 -1.61 10.94
N LEU A 35 -0.17 -2.48 10.79
CA LEU A 35 -0.29 -3.89 11.24
C LEU A 35 -0.32 -4.05 12.76
N ASN A 36 0.20 -3.08 13.49
CA ASN A 36 0.25 -3.09 14.96
C ASN A 36 -0.84 -2.19 15.60
N MET A 37 -1.70 -1.55 14.80
CA MET A 37 -2.79 -0.71 15.31
C MET A 37 -3.84 -1.53 16.04
N LYS A 38 -4.13 -1.16 17.29
CA LYS A 38 -5.17 -1.78 18.13
C LYS A 38 -6.58 -1.28 17.84
N THR A 39 -6.71 -0.04 17.36
CA THR A 39 -8.00 0.61 17.04
C THR A 39 -7.99 1.15 15.61
N PRO A 40 -8.17 0.28 14.60
CA PRO A 40 -8.24 0.69 13.21
C PRO A 40 -9.59 1.35 12.87
N ASN A 41 -9.56 2.37 12.02
CA ASN A 41 -10.76 2.88 11.34
C ASN A 41 -11.32 1.80 10.38
N ARG A 42 -12.60 1.86 9.98
CA ARG A 42 -13.28 0.85 9.14
C ARG A 42 -12.49 0.45 7.89
N HIS A 43 -11.89 1.42 7.19
CA HIS A 43 -11.06 1.17 6.02
C HIS A 43 -9.74 0.47 6.37
N MET A 44 -9.11 0.89 7.47
CA MET A 44 -7.87 0.31 7.98
C MET A 44 -8.07 -1.13 8.49
N LEU A 45 -9.25 -1.42 9.04
CA LEU A 45 -9.60 -2.77 9.50
C LEU A 45 -9.74 -3.74 8.33
N ARG A 46 -10.41 -3.33 7.24
CA ARG A 46 -10.52 -4.13 6.02
C ARG A 46 -9.12 -4.49 5.47
N TRP A 47 -8.25 -3.49 5.46
CA TRP A 47 -6.86 -3.64 5.05
C TRP A 47 -6.05 -4.55 5.97
N GLN A 48 -6.23 -4.46 7.28
CA GLN A 48 -5.59 -5.38 8.23
C GLN A 48 -6.03 -6.84 7.99
N ILE A 49 -7.32 -7.07 7.74
CA ILE A 49 -7.86 -8.40 7.46
C ILE A 49 -7.27 -8.96 6.16
N ALA A 50 -7.21 -8.14 5.09
CA ALA A 50 -6.61 -8.56 3.83
C ALA A 50 -5.13 -8.94 3.97
N ILE A 51 -4.34 -8.17 4.74
CA ILE A 51 -2.93 -8.52 4.97
C ILE A 51 -2.77 -9.75 5.88
N GLN A 52 -3.72 -10.04 6.77
CA GLN A 52 -3.59 -11.18 7.68
C GLN A 52 -3.42 -12.51 6.94
N GLU A 53 -4.05 -12.67 5.79
CA GLU A 53 -3.92 -13.86 4.94
C GLU A 53 -2.48 -14.06 4.46
N TYR A 54 -1.81 -12.99 4.03
CA TYR A 54 -0.42 -13.05 3.59
C TYR A 54 0.58 -13.01 4.74
N LYS A 55 0.19 -12.64 5.97
CA LYS A 55 1.12 -12.43 7.10
C LYS A 55 1.94 -13.68 7.44
N GLY A 56 1.43 -14.88 7.17
CA GLY A 56 2.17 -16.13 7.36
C GLY A 56 3.32 -16.32 6.37
N ASN A 57 3.18 -15.77 5.15
CA ASN A 57 4.09 -16.01 4.03
C ASN A 57 4.85 -14.74 3.59
N MET A 58 4.49 -13.58 4.15
CA MET A 58 4.99 -12.26 3.77
C MET A 58 5.96 -11.71 4.81
N THR A 59 7.16 -11.34 4.38
CA THR A 59 8.13 -10.62 5.22
C THR A 59 8.17 -9.15 4.83
N ILE A 60 7.93 -8.24 5.78
CA ILE A 60 8.01 -6.80 5.52
C ILE A 60 9.38 -6.29 5.94
N VAL A 61 10.17 -5.84 4.97
CA VAL A 61 11.46 -5.19 5.20
C VAL A 61 11.33 -3.70 4.92
N HIS A 62 11.74 -2.92 5.91
CA HIS A 62 11.78 -1.48 5.79
C HIS A 62 13.17 -1.07 5.29
N LYS A 63 13.26 -0.39 4.14
CA LYS A 63 14.51 0.18 3.63
C LYS A 63 14.40 1.69 3.57
N ASP A 64 15.43 2.40 4.02
CA ASP A 64 15.48 3.86 3.97
C ASP A 64 15.33 4.37 2.52
N GLY A 65 14.52 5.42 2.33
CA GLY A 65 14.11 5.93 1.02
C GLY A 65 15.25 6.30 0.06
N ASN A 66 16.46 6.58 0.59
CA ASN A 66 17.62 6.87 -0.25
C ASN A 66 18.05 5.69 -1.16
N ILE A 67 17.65 4.46 -0.81
CA ILE A 67 17.96 3.22 -1.54
C ILE A 67 16.80 2.78 -2.44
N ASN A 68 15.60 3.36 -2.28
CA ASN A 68 14.38 2.96 -2.99
C ASN A 68 14.03 3.85 -4.20
N LYS A 69 15.06 4.42 -4.84
CA LYS A 69 14.91 5.38 -5.96
C LYS A 69 14.10 4.83 -7.15
N ASN A 70 14.11 3.51 -7.36
CA ASN A 70 13.37 2.87 -8.44
C ASN A 70 11.84 2.95 -8.21
N ALA A 71 11.38 2.78 -6.98
CA ALA A 71 9.97 2.92 -6.63
C ALA A 71 9.56 4.40 -6.50
N ASP A 72 10.47 5.26 -6.04
CA ASP A 72 10.21 6.70 -5.93
C ASP A 72 10.07 7.39 -7.28
N GLY A 73 10.73 6.89 -8.33
CA GLY A 73 10.56 7.41 -9.69
C GLY A 73 9.10 7.37 -10.18
N LEU A 74 8.34 6.34 -9.80
CA LEU A 74 6.91 6.20 -10.12
C LEU A 74 6.02 7.11 -9.27
N ARG A 75 6.45 7.50 -8.06
CA ARG A 75 5.71 8.44 -7.20
C ARG A 75 5.69 9.86 -7.72
N ILE A 76 6.72 10.26 -8.47
CA ILE A 76 6.91 11.64 -8.93
C ILE A 76 6.01 11.95 -10.15
N TRP A 77 5.44 10.94 -10.81
CA TRP A 77 4.56 11.09 -11.98
C TRP A 77 3.14 10.57 -11.72
N PRO A 78 2.41 11.09 -10.72
CA PRO A 78 1.00 10.75 -10.58
C PRO A 78 0.21 11.29 -11.78
N LEU A 79 -0.74 10.50 -12.28
CA LEU A 79 -1.71 11.00 -13.25
C LEU A 79 -2.44 12.21 -12.65
N GLN A 80 -2.69 13.23 -13.46
CA GLN A 80 -3.43 14.40 -13.01
C GLN A 80 -4.83 13.96 -12.56
N ASN A 81 -5.32 14.51 -11.45
CA ASN A 81 -6.68 14.25 -10.96
C ASN A 81 -7.72 15.01 -11.83
N ASN A 82 -7.85 14.61 -13.09
CA ASN A 82 -8.79 15.14 -14.07
C ASN A 82 -9.90 14.13 -14.38
N ILE A 83 -10.94 14.56 -15.11
CA ILE A 83 -12.10 13.71 -15.47
C ILE A 83 -11.68 12.51 -16.34
N ASP A 84 -10.54 12.60 -17.02
CA ASP A 84 -9.97 11.52 -17.83
C ASP A 84 -9.25 10.46 -16.98
N ASN A 85 -9.01 10.71 -15.70
CA ASN A 85 -8.42 9.75 -14.78
C ASN A 85 -9.50 8.75 -14.31
N PRO A 86 -9.34 7.43 -14.55
CA PRO A 86 -10.27 6.42 -14.03
C PRO A 86 -10.34 6.40 -12.49
N GLU A 87 -9.35 6.96 -11.80
CA GLU A 87 -9.33 7.17 -10.35
C GLU A 87 -9.69 8.63 -9.97
N TYR A 88 -10.45 9.35 -10.78
CA TYR A 88 -10.88 10.71 -10.46
C TYR A 88 -11.63 10.74 -9.13
N PHE A 89 -11.09 11.49 -8.17
CA PHE A 89 -11.78 11.82 -6.92
C PHE A 89 -12.09 13.31 -6.93
N PRO A 90 -13.37 13.72 -6.99
CA PRO A 90 -13.71 15.13 -6.84
C PRO A 90 -13.24 15.60 -5.45
N GLU A 91 -12.37 16.60 -5.41
CA GLU A 91 -12.08 17.33 -4.17
C GLU A 91 -13.37 18.03 -3.74
N GLU A 92 -14.14 17.39 -2.86
CA GLU A 92 -15.19 18.11 -2.15
C GLU A 92 -14.51 19.21 -1.34
N ALA A 93 -14.82 20.46 -1.70
CA ALA A 93 -14.41 21.66 -0.98
C ALA A 93 -14.79 21.50 0.50
N SER A 94 -13.81 21.18 1.34
CA SER A 94 -13.99 21.23 2.78
C SER A 94 -14.15 22.69 3.20
N PRO A 95 -15.17 23.04 4.01
CA PRO A 95 -15.34 24.38 4.57
C PRO A 95 -14.21 24.78 5.53
#